data_AF-A0A937VMG5-F1
#
_entry.id   AF-A0A937VMG5-F1
#
_cell.length_a   1.000
_cell.length_b   1.000
_cell.length_c   1.000
_cell.angle_alpha   90.00
_cell.angle_beta   90.00
_cell.angle_gamma   90.00
#
_symmetry.space_group_name_H-M   'P 1'
#
loop_
_entity.id
_entity.type
_entity.pdbx_description
1 polymer ?
#
loop_
_entity_poly.entity_id
_entity_poly.type
_entity_poly.pdbx_seq_one_letter_code
_entity_poly.pdbx_strand_id
1 'polypeptide(L)'
;MAFILAGGAGERLSILAAERAKPAVPFGGKYRIIDFCLSNCANSGVHNVAVLTQFNPRSLAVHVGVGRPWDLDRATGGVVLLQPFLSHSGRDWYKGTADAVYQNL
;
A
#
# COMPACT_ATOMS: atom_id res chain seq x y z
N MET A 1 -13.36 1.44 -7.78
CA MET A 1 -12.36 0.81 -6.89
C MET A 1 -10.98 1.23 -7.39
N ALA A 2 -10.04 1.51 -6.50
CA ALA A 2 -8.65 1.84 -6.84
C ALA A 2 -7.69 0.79 -6.27
N PHE A 3 -6.62 0.51 -7.01
CA PHE A 3 -5.52 -0.33 -6.56
C PHE A 3 -4.25 0.52 -6.49
N ILE A 4 -3.64 0.58 -5.30
CA ILE A 4 -2.38 1.29 -5.05
C ILE A 4 -1.27 0.27 -4.92
N LEU A 5 -0.31 0.29 -5.83
CA LEU A 5 0.80 -0.65 -5.87
C LEU A 5 1.95 -0.14 -4.99
N ALA A 6 2.04 -0.70 -3.79
CA ALA A 6 2.92 -0.29 -2.70
C ALA A 6 4.09 -1.28 -2.49
N GLY A 7 4.62 -1.86 -3.57
CA GLY A 7 5.45 -3.08 -3.53
C GLY A 7 6.84 -3.06 -4.18
N GLY A 8 7.33 -1.94 -4.70
CA GLY A 8 8.67 -1.93 -5.31
C GLY A 8 9.81 -2.02 -4.29
N ALA A 9 10.72 -2.99 -4.46
CA ALA A 9 12.03 -2.98 -3.78
C ALA A 9 12.77 -1.71 -4.22
N GLY A 10 12.91 -0.74 -3.31
CA GLY A 10 13.47 0.56 -3.62
C GLY A 10 15.00 0.51 -3.70
N GLU A 11 15.57 -0.04 -4.79
CA GLU A 11 17.04 -0.09 -4.96
C GLU A 11 17.69 1.30 -4.94
N ARG A 12 16.94 2.34 -5.32
CA ARG A 12 17.42 3.74 -5.41
C ARG A 12 17.25 4.56 -4.13
N LEU A 13 16.57 4.03 -3.10
CA LEU A 13 16.29 4.73 -1.83
C LEU A 13 16.93 4.00 -0.63
N SER A 14 18.11 3.42 -0.88
CA SER A 14 18.76 2.34 -0.10
C SER A 14 18.61 2.45 1.42
N ILE A 15 18.99 3.57 2.03
CA ILE A 15 19.05 3.70 3.50
C ILE A 15 17.67 4.00 4.11
N LEU A 16 16.83 4.77 3.42
CA LEU A 16 15.51 5.19 3.91
C LEU A 16 14.42 4.13 3.68
N ALA A 17 14.62 3.23 2.72
CA ALA A 17 13.73 2.10 2.41
C ALA A 17 14.22 0.75 2.96
N ALA A 18 15.38 0.71 3.64
CA ALA A 18 15.89 -0.51 4.26
C ALA A 18 14.94 -1.07 5.33
N GLU A 19 14.39 -0.19 6.17
CA GLU A 19 13.55 -0.58 7.32
C GLU A 19 12.04 -0.37 7.12
N ARG A 20 11.61 0.11 5.95
CA ARG A 20 10.19 0.41 5.67
C ARG A 20 9.87 0.32 4.18
N ALA A 21 8.62 0.00 3.86
CA ALA A 21 8.16 0.08 2.49
C ALA A 21 8.36 1.50 1.93
N LYS A 22 8.78 1.63 0.66
CA LYS A 22 8.96 2.95 0.00
C LYS A 22 7.75 3.89 0.20
N PRO A 23 6.48 3.43 0.12
CA PRO A 23 5.32 4.29 0.37
C PRO A 23 5.20 4.80 1.82
N ALA A 24 5.86 4.14 2.77
CA ALA A 24 5.89 4.53 4.19
C ALA A 24 7.04 5.51 4.51
N VAL A 25 7.80 5.96 3.51
CA VAL A 25 8.85 6.97 3.71
C VAL A 25 8.20 8.31 4.06
N PRO A 26 8.67 9.00 5.13
CA PRO A 26 8.17 10.32 5.50
C PRO A 26 8.40 11.36 4.40
N PHE A 27 7.48 12.31 4.28
CA PHE A 27 7.54 13.43 3.36
C PHE A 27 6.95 14.68 4.02
N GLY A 28 7.64 15.82 3.96
CA GLY A 28 7.10 17.09 4.46
C GLY A 28 6.65 17.07 5.93
N GLY A 29 7.41 16.40 6.81
CA GLY A 29 7.10 16.29 8.23
C GLY A 29 6.28 15.03 8.58
N LYS A 30 5.01 15.21 8.94
CA LYS A 30 4.14 14.12 9.44
C LYS A 30 3.59 13.19 8.35
N TYR A 31 3.68 13.60 7.08
CA TYR A 31 3.10 12.84 5.98
C TYR A 31 4.03 11.72 5.52
N ARG A 32 3.48 10.79 4.76
CA ARG A 32 4.21 9.75 4.04
C ARG A 32 3.82 9.78 2.57
N ILE A 33 4.66 9.19 1.71
CA ILE A 33 4.43 9.18 0.26
C ILE A 33 3.04 8.62 -0.10
N ILE A 34 2.56 7.60 0.62
CA ILE A 34 1.23 7.02 0.36
C ILE A 34 0.07 7.99 0.59
N ASP A 35 0.27 9.02 1.43
CA ASP A 35 -0.80 9.96 1.81
C ASP A 35 -1.31 10.71 0.58
N PHE A 36 -0.42 11.04 -0.36
CA PHE A 36 -0.81 11.69 -1.61
C PHE A 36 -1.78 10.82 -2.42
N CYS A 37 -1.52 9.52 -2.53
CA CYS A 37 -2.38 8.60 -3.26
C CYS A 37 -3.74 8.41 -2.57
N LEU A 38 -3.74 8.26 -1.24
CA LEU A 38 -4.96 8.09 -0.46
C LEU A 38 -5.83 9.35 -0.45
N SER A 39 -5.21 10.52 -0.26
CA SER A 39 -5.90 11.82 -0.36
C SER A 39 -6.45 12.04 -1.77
N ASN A 40 -5.73 11.65 -2.82
CA ASN A 40 -6.23 11.75 -4.18
C ASN A 40 -7.46 10.85 -4.41
N CYS A 41 -7.45 9.61 -3.90
CA CYS A 41 -8.61 8.71 -3.97
C CYS A 41 -9.81 9.31 -3.25
N ALA A 42 -9.62 9.76 -2.00
CA ALA A 42 -10.68 10.37 -1.20
C ALA A 42 -11.28 11.62 -1.86
N ASN A 43 -10.43 12.54 -2.34
CA ASN A 43 -10.85 13.77 -3.02
C ASN A 43 -11.54 13.50 -4.37
N SER A 44 -11.30 12.34 -4.98
CA SER A 44 -11.94 11.91 -6.23
C SER A 44 -13.21 11.09 -6.01
N GLY A 45 -13.69 10.95 -4.76
CA GLY A 45 -14.85 10.11 -4.44
C GLY A 45 -14.59 8.60 -4.57
N VAL A 46 -13.32 8.18 -4.62
CA VAL A 46 -12.94 6.77 -4.71
C VAL A 46 -12.74 6.22 -3.30
N HIS A 47 -13.79 5.60 -2.78
CA HIS A 47 -13.82 5.14 -1.39
C HIS A 47 -13.50 3.65 -1.21
N ASN A 48 -13.36 2.87 -2.28
CA ASN A 48 -12.93 1.48 -2.21
C ASN A 48 -11.50 1.36 -2.74
N VAL A 49 -10.53 1.22 -1.84
CA VAL A 49 -9.10 1.33 -2.13
C VAL A 49 -8.35 0.12 -1.59
N ALA A 50 -7.70 -0.63 -2.47
CA ALA A 50 -6.81 -1.72 -2.08
C ALA A 50 -5.35 -1.32 -2.24
N VAL A 51 -4.55 -1.50 -1.20
CA VAL A 51 -3.11 -1.19 -1.17
C VAL A 51 -2.32 -2.50 -1.23
N LEU A 52 -1.73 -2.79 -2.39
CA LEU A 52 -0.95 -4.00 -2.61
C LEU A 52 0.49 -3.79 -2.16
N THR A 53 0.82 -4.30 -0.99
CA THR A 53 2.16 -4.19 -0.40
C THR A 53 2.98 -5.42 -0.75
N GLN A 54 4.30 -5.31 -0.90
CA GLN A 54 5.17 -6.48 -1.07
C GLN A 54 6.23 -6.52 0.01
N PHE A 55 7.03 -5.46 0.13
CA PHE A 55 8.20 -5.43 1.01
C PHE A 55 7.91 -4.69 2.32
N ASN A 56 8.24 -5.31 3.45
CA ASN A 56 8.17 -4.76 4.81
C ASN A 56 6.88 -3.94 5.10
N PRO A 57 5.70 -4.59 5.02
CA PRO A 57 4.41 -3.90 5.04
C PRO A 57 4.04 -3.34 6.41
N ARG A 58 4.70 -3.76 7.49
CA ARG A 58 4.36 -3.40 8.87
C ARG A 58 4.30 -1.90 9.08
N SER A 59 5.33 -1.19 8.65
CA SER A 59 5.42 0.27 8.77
C SER A 59 4.26 0.99 8.08
N LEU A 60 3.85 0.49 6.91
CA LEU A 60 2.76 1.04 6.12
C LEU A 60 1.40 0.70 6.73
N ALA A 61 1.21 -0.55 7.15
CA ALA A 61 -0.01 -1.01 7.81
C ALA A 61 -0.31 -0.22 9.08
N VAL A 62 0.70 0.07 9.91
CA VAL A 62 0.54 0.89 11.11
C VAL A 62 0.09 2.32 10.79
N HIS A 63 0.55 2.90 9.69
CA HIS A 63 0.23 4.28 9.32
C HIS A 63 -1.10 4.43 8.60
N VAL A 64 -1.39 3.52 7.69
CA VAL A 64 -2.69 3.48 7.02
C VAL A 64 -3.78 3.11 8.03
N GLY A 65 -3.49 2.15 8.92
CA GLY A 65 -4.44 1.68 9.92
C GLY A 65 -5.76 1.26 9.28
N VAL A 66 -6.86 1.79 9.82
CA VAL A 66 -8.21 1.60 9.27
C VAL A 66 -8.60 2.67 8.23
N GLY A 67 -7.70 3.59 7.87
CA GLY A 67 -7.97 4.61 6.84
C GLY A 67 -8.70 5.87 7.31
N ARG A 68 -8.95 6.01 8.61
CA ARG A 68 -9.68 7.13 9.20
C ARG A 68 -9.20 8.54 8.80
N PRO A 69 -7.88 8.83 8.68
CA PRO A 69 -7.44 10.16 8.25
C PRO A 69 -7.90 10.57 6.84
N TRP A 70 -8.33 9.61 6.01
CA TRP A 70 -8.83 9.81 4.65
C TRP A 70 -10.32 9.49 4.51
N ASP A 71 -11.05 9.31 5.63
CA ASP A 71 -12.46 8.89 5.63
C ASP A 71 -12.68 7.55 4.88
N LEU A 72 -11.69 6.66 4.99
CA LEU A 72 -11.67 5.32 4.39
C LEU A 72 -11.92 4.21 5.44
N ASP A 73 -12.38 4.53 6.65
CA ASP A 73 -12.81 3.60 7.69
C ASP A 73 -14.32 3.27 7.60
N ARG A 74 -14.79 3.01 6.38
CA ARG A 74 -16.22 2.83 6.07
C ARG A 74 -16.68 1.38 6.22
N ALA A 75 -17.93 1.18 6.61
CA ALA A 75 -18.55 -0.15 6.69
C ALA A 75 -18.70 -0.83 5.31
N THR A 76 -18.93 -0.03 4.26
CA THR A 76 -18.96 -0.47 2.86
C THR A 76 -17.89 0.26 2.07
N GLY A 77 -16.90 -0.48 1.57
CA GLY A 77 -15.70 0.07 0.96
C GLY A 77 -14.59 0.26 2.00
N GLY A 78 -13.83 1.34 1.87
CA GLY A 78 -12.71 1.69 2.74
C GLY A 78 -11.35 1.33 2.14
N VAL A 79 -10.33 1.39 3.00
CA VAL A 79 -8.96 0.98 2.64
C VAL A 79 -8.69 -0.44 3.16
N VAL A 80 -8.13 -1.28 2.28
CA VAL A 80 -7.64 -2.61 2.65
C VAL A 80 -6.19 -2.76 2.24
N LEU A 81 -5.36 -3.33 3.12
CA LEU A 81 -3.99 -3.70 2.77
C LEU A 81 -3.96 -5.15 2.32
N LEU A 82 -3.55 -5.37 1.08
CA LEU A 82 -3.38 -6.69 0.49
C LEU A 82 -1.90 -7.05 0.47
N GLN A 83 -1.54 -8.06 1.26
CA GLN A 83 -0.20 -8.60 1.34
C GLN A 83 -0.11 -9.86 0.47
N PRO A 84 1.01 -10.12 -0.22
CA PRO A 84 1.20 -11.35 -0.98
C PRO A 84 1.11 -12.54 -0.01
N PHE A 85 0.29 -13.52 -0.37
CA PHE A 85 0.26 -14.79 0.32
C PHE A 85 1.40 -15.68 -0.16
N LEU A 86 2.12 -16.30 0.76
CA LEU A 86 3.08 -17.36 0.41
C LEU A 86 2.29 -18.56 -0.10
N SER A 87 2.38 -18.85 -1.41
CA SER A 87 1.88 -20.10 -1.97
C SER A 87 2.64 -21.30 -1.36
N HIS A 88 1.96 -22.45 -1.27
CA HIS A 88 2.52 -23.73 -0.80
C HIS A 88 3.79 -24.16 -1.57
N SER A 89 4.02 -23.61 -2.77
CA SER A 89 5.16 -23.91 -3.65
C SER A 89 6.38 -22.98 -3.49
N GLY A 90 6.34 -21.99 -2.57
CA GLY A 90 7.45 -21.08 -2.33
C GLY A 90 7.07 -19.59 -2.35
N ARG A 91 8.06 -18.71 -2.11
CA ARG A 91 7.89 -17.24 -2.05
C ARG A 91 7.53 -16.65 -3.43
N ASP A 92 6.30 -16.78 -3.88
CA ASP A 92 5.82 -16.06 -5.07
C ASP A 92 5.51 -14.61 -4.70
N TRP A 93 6.58 -13.79 -4.65
CA TRP A 93 6.43 -12.34 -4.74
C TRP A 93 5.71 -11.99 -6.04
N TYR A 94 4.96 -10.90 -6.07
CA TYR A 94 4.33 -10.46 -7.32
C TYR A 94 5.42 -10.29 -8.39
N LYS A 95 5.27 -11.01 -9.51
CA LYS A 95 6.18 -10.98 -10.66
C LYS A 95 6.19 -9.63 -11.37
N GLY A 96 5.19 -8.79 -11.08
CA GLY A 96 5.08 -7.42 -11.55
C GLY A 96 3.74 -6.81 -11.14
N THR A 97 3.48 -5.60 -11.63
CA THR A 97 2.23 -4.87 -11.39
C THR A 97 0.98 -5.64 -11.81
N ALA A 98 0.98 -6.22 -13.02
CA ALA A 98 -0.19 -6.94 -13.53
C ALA A 98 -0.49 -8.21 -12.73
N ASP A 99 0.56 -8.93 -12.32
CA ASP A 99 0.45 -10.12 -11.47
C ASP A 99 -0.08 -9.76 -10.07
N ALA A 100 0.34 -8.63 -9.52
CA ALA A 100 -0.19 -8.13 -8.24
C ALA A 100 -1.71 -7.92 -8.30
N VAL A 101 -2.21 -7.30 -9.37
CA VAL A 101 -3.65 -7.12 -9.57
C VAL A 101 -4.34 -8.47 -9.78
N TYR A 102 -3.80 -9.33 -10.65
CA TYR A 102 -4.39 -10.62 -10.97
C TYR A 102 -4.58 -11.53 -9.75
N GLN A 103 -3.61 -11.55 -8.83
CA GLN A 103 -3.68 -12.34 -7.59
C GLN A 103 -4.70 -11.80 -6.56
N ASN A 104 -5.21 -10.58 -6.77
CA ASN A 104 -6.08 -9.87 -5.83
C ASN A 104 -7.41 -9.41 -6.46
N LEU A 105 -7.75 -9.95 -7.64
CA LEU A 105 -9.06 -9.78 -8.27
C LEU A 105 -10.14 -10.60 -7.55
#